data_AF-A0A7V0SEG6-F1
#
_entry.id   AF-A0A7V0SEG6-F1
#
_cell.length_a   1.000
_cell.length_b   1.000
_cell.length_c   1.000
_cell.angle_alpha   90.00
_cell.angle_beta   90.00
_cell.angle_gamma   90.00
#
_symmetry.space_group_name_H-M   'P 1'
#
loop_
_entity.id
_entity.type
_entity.pdbx_description
1 polymer ?
#
loop_
_entity_poly.entity_id
_entity_poly.type
_entity_poly.pdbx_seq_one_letter_code
_entity_poly.pdbx_strand_id
1 'polypeptide(L)'
;MKQGKLKNTPEIEFHFKAVLVAAVLAVLLALPGCSPNPEGEAARYRRNAEAVERLISEYPRFGRFLAYENEKARSLWYGAQKTNDRARRVQMILRANEVFYSSPLLGHLYSYDGRRARIRRNVSIIEPYGSDGKFRVRVRRVVKTARTALDRAGRLMSRARPAGEQAAVDLVRRADEMLVRPEALVLRVKKAIRDDKPRQK
;
A
#
# COMPACT_ATOMS: atom_id res chain seq x y z
N MET A 1 -37.04 -2.75 -62.21
CA MET A 1 -36.00 -2.35 -61.23
C MET A 1 -36.56 -2.54 -59.83
N LYS A 2 -36.08 -3.54 -59.07
CA LYS A 2 -36.45 -3.75 -57.66
C LYS A 2 -35.16 -3.75 -56.84
N GLN A 3 -34.98 -2.74 -55.98
CA GLN A 3 -33.86 -2.69 -55.03
C GLN A 3 -34.21 -3.52 -53.79
N GLY A 4 -33.44 -4.56 -53.52
CA GLY A 4 -33.51 -5.36 -52.30
C GLY A 4 -32.72 -4.69 -51.17
N LYS A 5 -33.40 -4.31 -50.08
CA LYS A 5 -32.79 -3.87 -48.83
C LYS A 5 -32.23 -5.08 -48.07
N LEU A 6 -30.91 -5.13 -47.88
CA LEU A 6 -30.28 -6.03 -46.90
C LEU A 6 -30.46 -5.43 -45.50
N LYS A 7 -31.14 -6.18 -44.62
CA LYS A 7 -31.26 -5.87 -43.20
C LYS A 7 -29.96 -6.28 -42.50
N ASN A 8 -29.23 -5.33 -41.93
CA ASN A 8 -28.13 -5.61 -41.01
C ASN A 8 -28.68 -6.02 -39.65
N THR A 9 -28.41 -7.25 -39.24
CA THR A 9 -28.81 -7.82 -37.94
C THR A 9 -27.69 -7.59 -36.91
N PRO A 10 -27.94 -6.89 -35.79
CA PRO A 10 -26.91 -6.52 -34.81
C PRO A 10 -26.48 -7.63 -33.83
N GLU A 11 -26.98 -8.86 -33.98
CA GLU A 11 -26.73 -9.93 -33.00
C GLU A 11 -25.34 -10.58 -33.10
N ILE A 12 -24.63 -10.42 -34.22
CA ILE A 12 -23.35 -11.11 -34.45
C ILE A 12 -22.18 -10.42 -33.73
N GLU A 13 -22.24 -9.09 -33.52
CA GLU A 13 -21.15 -8.36 -32.84
C GLU A 13 -21.05 -8.65 -31.34
N PHE A 14 -22.16 -9.02 -30.69
CA PHE A 14 -22.18 -9.22 -29.24
C PHE A 14 -21.48 -10.51 -28.83
N HIS A 15 -21.67 -11.58 -29.60
CA HIS A 15 -21.00 -12.87 -29.36
C HIS A 15 -19.50 -12.80 -29.62
N PHE A 16 -19.06 -12.03 -30.64
CA PHE A 16 -17.64 -11.90 -30.93
C PHE A 16 -16.87 -11.19 -29.81
N LYS A 17 -17.46 -10.15 -29.21
CA LYS A 17 -16.85 -9.42 -28.07
C LYS A 17 -16.82 -10.29 -26.80
N ALA A 18 -17.88 -11.05 -26.53
CA ALA A 18 -17.92 -11.96 -25.37
C ALA A 18 -16.89 -13.10 -25.48
N VAL A 19 -16.71 -13.67 -26.67
CA VAL A 19 -15.71 -14.72 -26.95
C VAL A 19 -14.30 -14.15 -26.89
N LEU A 20 -14.06 -12.93 -27.38
CA LEU A 20 -12.75 -12.30 -27.31
C LEU A 20 -12.33 -11.99 -25.87
N VAL A 21 -13.25 -11.52 -25.02
CA VAL A 21 -12.99 -11.29 -23.59
C VAL A 21 -12.71 -12.61 -22.86
N ALA A 22 -13.47 -13.67 -23.15
CA ALA A 22 -13.23 -14.98 -22.57
C ALA A 22 -11.89 -15.59 -23.03
N ALA A 23 -11.51 -15.39 -24.30
CA ALA A 23 -10.24 -15.86 -24.85
C ALA A 23 -9.03 -15.09 -24.29
N VAL A 24 -9.14 -13.77 -24.10
CA VAL A 24 -8.08 -12.98 -23.45
C VAL A 24 -7.93 -13.36 -21.98
N LEU A 25 -9.03 -13.66 -21.26
CA LEU A 25 -8.95 -14.19 -19.90
C LEU A 25 -8.31 -15.59 -19.86
N ALA A 26 -8.63 -16.46 -20.81
CA ALA A 26 -8.06 -17.80 -20.88
C ALA A 26 -6.55 -17.79 -21.18
N VAL A 27 -6.10 -16.88 -22.06
CA VAL A 27 -4.68 -16.70 -22.37
C VAL A 27 -3.90 -16.10 -21.20
N LEU A 28 -4.51 -15.20 -20.41
CA LEU A 28 -3.92 -14.69 -19.17
C LEU A 28 -3.81 -15.75 -18.06
N LEU A 29 -4.62 -16.81 -18.11
CA LEU A 29 -4.58 -17.92 -17.15
C LEU A 29 -3.52 -18.99 -17.50
N ALA A 30 -3.00 -19.01 -18.73
CA ALA A 30 -2.10 -20.06 -19.24
C ALA A 30 -0.59 -19.76 -19.10
N LEU A 31 -0.20 -18.59 -18.57
CA LEU A 31 1.22 -18.27 -18.32
C LEU A 31 1.67 -18.81 -16.95
N PRO A 32 2.66 -19.72 -16.89
CA PRO A 32 3.15 -20.27 -15.63
C PRO A 32 4.06 -19.23 -14.97
N GLY A 33 3.47 -18.42 -14.09
CA GLY A 33 4.26 -17.50 -13.25
C GLY A 33 3.48 -16.42 -12.50
N CYS A 34 2.33 -15.96 -13.00
CA CYS A 34 1.60 -14.83 -12.38
C CYS A 34 0.07 -14.90 -12.55
N SER A 35 -0.54 -16.07 -12.80
CA SER A 35 -2.00 -16.15 -12.82
C SER A 35 -2.56 -16.21 -11.39
N PRO A 36 -3.55 -15.36 -11.04
CA PRO A 36 -4.13 -15.38 -9.71
C PRO A 36 -4.81 -16.73 -9.47
N ASN A 37 -4.33 -17.47 -8.47
CA ASN A 37 -4.94 -18.70 -8.01
C ASN A 37 -5.64 -18.49 -6.65
N PRO A 38 -6.71 -19.24 -6.35
CA PRO A 38 -7.49 -19.04 -5.12
C PRO A 38 -6.65 -19.11 -3.85
N GLU A 39 -5.67 -20.00 -3.78
CA GLU A 39 -4.86 -20.27 -2.58
C GLU A 39 -3.89 -19.12 -2.27
N GLY A 40 -3.22 -18.61 -3.30
CA GLY A 40 -2.32 -17.46 -3.21
C GLY A 40 -3.07 -16.17 -2.89
N GLU A 41 -4.20 -15.96 -3.55
CA GLU A 41 -5.10 -14.83 -3.29
C GLU A 41 -5.69 -14.87 -1.88
N ALA A 42 -6.04 -16.07 -1.39
CA ALA A 42 -6.49 -16.32 -0.03
C ALA A 42 -5.41 -16.00 1.01
N ALA A 43 -4.18 -16.48 0.77
CA ALA A 43 -3.06 -16.19 1.65
C ALA A 43 -2.76 -14.67 1.68
N ARG A 44 -2.89 -13.99 0.54
CA ARG A 44 -2.74 -12.53 0.44
C ARG A 44 -3.82 -11.80 1.23
N TYR A 45 -5.08 -12.21 1.12
CA TYR A 45 -6.18 -11.65 1.89
C TYR A 45 -5.93 -11.77 3.40
N ARG A 46 -5.54 -12.95 3.89
CA ARG A 46 -5.25 -13.16 5.32
C ARG A 46 -4.16 -12.21 5.84
N ARG A 47 -3.04 -12.10 5.10
CA ARG A 47 -1.96 -11.16 5.47
C ARG A 47 -2.42 -9.71 5.48
N ASN A 48 -3.25 -9.31 4.52
CA ASN A 48 -3.78 -7.95 4.44
C ASN A 48 -4.74 -7.67 5.61
N ALA A 49 -5.66 -8.58 5.91
CA ALA A 49 -6.57 -8.48 7.05
C ALA A 49 -5.80 -8.39 8.37
N GLU A 50 -4.81 -9.26 8.60
CA GLU A 50 -3.92 -9.19 9.77
C GLU A 50 -3.12 -7.88 9.84
N ALA A 51 -2.70 -7.33 8.70
CA ALA A 51 -2.03 -6.03 8.66
C ALA A 51 -2.97 -4.89 9.06
N VAL A 52 -4.23 -4.92 8.60
CA VAL A 52 -5.24 -3.92 8.99
C VAL A 52 -5.59 -4.02 10.47
N GLU A 53 -5.72 -5.22 11.03
CA GLU A 53 -5.96 -5.41 12.48
C GLU A 53 -4.81 -4.84 13.33
N ARG A 54 -3.56 -5.01 12.88
CA ARG A 54 -2.42 -4.35 13.53
C ARG A 54 -2.52 -2.83 13.43
N LEU A 55 -2.88 -2.28 12.27
CA LEU A 55 -3.08 -0.83 12.11
C LEU A 55 -4.21 -0.30 12.98
N ILE A 56 -5.31 -1.05 13.18
CA ILE A 56 -6.39 -0.67 14.09
C ILE A 56 -5.86 -0.52 15.52
N SER A 57 -5.01 -1.46 15.95
CA SER A 57 -4.39 -1.45 17.27
C SER A 57 -3.37 -0.32 17.43
N GLU A 58 -2.56 -0.06 16.40
CA GLU A 58 -1.55 1.01 16.42
C GLU A 58 -2.17 2.42 16.30
N TYR A 59 -3.30 2.54 15.61
CA TYR A 59 -3.95 3.81 15.28
C TYR A 59 -5.43 3.81 15.69
N PRO A 60 -5.77 3.71 16.98
CA PRO A 60 -7.15 3.58 17.45
C PRO A 60 -8.03 4.77 17.05
N ARG A 61 -7.45 5.97 16.88
CA ARG A 61 -8.16 7.16 16.39
C ARG A 61 -8.67 7.05 14.96
N PHE A 62 -8.08 6.14 14.17
CA PHE A 62 -8.46 5.81 12.81
C PHE A 62 -9.22 4.48 12.73
N GLY A 63 -9.34 3.77 13.87
CA GLY A 63 -9.86 2.41 13.95
C GLY A 63 -11.23 2.22 13.30
N ARG A 64 -12.15 3.19 13.44
CA ARG A 64 -13.48 3.11 12.79
C ARG A 64 -13.41 3.02 11.25
N PHE A 65 -12.47 3.74 10.63
CA PHE A 65 -12.33 3.76 9.18
C PHE A 65 -11.63 2.51 8.70
N LEU A 66 -10.60 2.07 9.43
CA LEU A 66 -9.87 0.84 9.15
C LEU A 66 -10.78 -0.39 9.31
N ALA A 67 -11.62 -0.42 10.34
CA ALA A 67 -12.61 -1.47 10.56
C ALA A 67 -13.65 -1.52 9.44
N TYR A 68 -14.09 -0.35 8.93
CA TYR A 68 -15.01 -0.29 7.79
C TYR A 68 -14.41 -0.92 6.52
N GLU A 69 -13.15 -0.60 6.21
CA GLU A 69 -12.44 -1.21 5.07
C GLU A 69 -12.24 -2.71 5.27
N ASN A 70 -11.89 -3.14 6.48
CA ASN A 70 -11.72 -4.54 6.79
C ASN A 70 -13.04 -5.32 6.64
N GLU A 71 -14.16 -4.77 7.11
CA GLU A 71 -15.47 -5.42 7.00
C GLU A 71 -15.95 -5.50 5.54
N LYS A 72 -15.68 -4.46 4.73
CA LYS A 72 -15.96 -4.49 3.29
C LYS A 72 -15.18 -5.60 2.58
N ALA A 73 -13.90 -5.76 2.89
CA ALA A 73 -13.08 -6.85 2.36
C ALA A 73 -13.57 -8.22 2.86
N ARG A 74 -13.94 -8.31 4.14
CA ARG A 74 -14.44 -9.53 4.79
C ARG A 74 -15.74 -10.03 4.20
N SER A 75 -16.67 -9.14 3.87
CA SER A 75 -17.94 -9.50 3.22
C SER A 75 -17.71 -10.15 1.86
N LEU A 76 -16.79 -9.60 1.05
CA LEU A 76 -16.40 -10.19 -0.24
C LEU A 76 -15.72 -11.55 -0.07
N TRP A 77 -14.82 -11.65 0.92
CA TRP A 77 -14.13 -12.89 1.26
C TRP A 77 -15.10 -14.00 1.67
N TYR A 78 -16.06 -13.71 2.56
CA TYR A 78 -17.07 -14.70 2.95
C TYR A 78 -17.97 -15.11 1.79
N GLY A 79 -18.31 -14.17 0.91
CA GLY A 79 -19.01 -14.52 -0.33
C GLY A 79 -18.20 -15.47 -1.21
N ALA A 80 -16.88 -15.28 -1.30
CA ALA A 80 -15.99 -16.17 -2.06
C ALA A 80 -15.97 -17.60 -1.49
N GLN A 81 -16.04 -17.74 -0.17
CA GLN A 81 -16.04 -19.05 0.50
C GLN A 81 -17.30 -19.87 0.19
N LYS A 82 -18.43 -19.20 -0.08
CA LYS A 82 -19.72 -19.84 -0.37
C LYS A 82 -19.91 -20.25 -1.83
N THR A 83 -19.03 -19.84 -2.74
CA THR A 83 -19.15 -20.19 -4.17
C THR A 83 -18.36 -21.46 -4.50
N ASN A 84 -19.00 -22.38 -5.22
CA ASN A 84 -18.36 -23.59 -5.76
C ASN A 84 -17.68 -23.34 -7.12
N ASP A 85 -18.04 -22.25 -7.81
CA ASP A 85 -17.39 -21.81 -9.04
C ASP A 85 -16.01 -21.22 -8.71
N ARG A 86 -14.95 -21.88 -9.22
CA ARG A 86 -13.55 -21.50 -9.03
C ARG A 86 -13.23 -20.12 -9.62
N ALA A 87 -13.70 -19.82 -10.83
CA ALA A 87 -13.42 -18.54 -11.48
C ALA A 87 -14.08 -17.39 -10.70
N ARG A 88 -15.34 -17.59 -10.30
CA ARG A 88 -16.06 -16.64 -9.44
C ARG A 88 -15.40 -16.47 -8.08
N ARG A 89 -14.92 -17.57 -7.47
CA ARG A 89 -14.17 -17.54 -6.20
C ARG A 89 -12.94 -16.66 -6.30
N VAL A 90 -12.09 -16.87 -7.32
CA VAL A 90 -10.88 -16.06 -7.54
C VAL A 90 -11.25 -14.58 -7.70
N GLN A 91 -12.25 -14.26 -8.51
CA GLN A 91 -12.68 -12.87 -8.69
C GLN A 91 -13.15 -12.20 -7.39
N MET A 92 -13.88 -12.93 -6.54
CA MET A 92 -14.34 -12.38 -5.26
C MET A 92 -13.18 -12.15 -4.28
N ILE A 93 -12.18 -13.05 -4.24
CA ILE A 93 -10.99 -12.86 -3.42
C ILE A 93 -10.14 -11.69 -3.95
N LEU A 94 -10.00 -11.57 -5.28
CA LEU A 94 -9.32 -10.42 -5.90
C LEU A 94 -10.00 -9.11 -5.51
N ARG A 95 -11.33 -9.03 -5.57
CA ARG A 95 -12.08 -7.85 -5.13
C ARG A 95 -11.91 -7.58 -3.62
N ALA A 96 -11.87 -8.62 -2.79
CA ALA A 96 -11.60 -8.47 -1.36
C ALA A 96 -10.20 -7.87 -1.13
N ASN A 97 -9.20 -8.36 -1.86
CA ASN A 97 -7.84 -7.82 -1.83
C ASN A 97 -7.76 -6.38 -2.33
N GLU A 98 -8.52 -6.05 -3.39
CA GLU A 98 -8.56 -4.71 -3.99
C GLU A 98 -9.03 -3.64 -3.00
N VAL A 99 -9.92 -3.96 -2.07
CA VAL A 99 -10.35 -3.03 -1.01
C VAL A 99 -9.15 -2.49 -0.24
N PHE A 100 -8.15 -3.33 0.06
CA PHE A 100 -6.96 -2.89 0.78
C PHE A 100 -6.02 -2.02 -0.07
N TYR A 101 -5.88 -2.33 -1.37
CA TYR A 101 -4.98 -1.61 -2.28
C TYR A 101 -5.55 -0.28 -2.76
N SER A 102 -6.87 -0.22 -2.95
CA SER A 102 -7.58 0.98 -3.41
C SER A 102 -7.86 1.97 -2.29
N SER A 103 -7.74 1.58 -1.02
CA SER A 103 -7.96 2.47 0.12
C SER A 103 -6.83 3.51 0.25
N PRO A 104 -7.12 4.81 0.06
CA PRO A 104 -6.10 5.86 0.20
C PRO A 104 -5.57 5.94 1.63
N LEU A 105 -6.44 5.68 2.62
CA LEU A 105 -6.06 5.71 4.03
C LEU A 105 -5.00 4.65 4.34
N LEU A 106 -5.22 3.40 3.89
CA LEU A 106 -4.25 2.32 4.07
C LEU A 106 -2.94 2.61 3.33
N GLY A 107 -3.03 3.08 2.09
CA GLY A 107 -1.85 3.48 1.31
C GLY A 107 -0.98 4.51 2.03
N HIS A 108 -1.59 5.57 2.58
CA HIS A 108 -0.86 6.59 3.34
C HIS A 108 -0.34 6.08 4.68
N LEU A 109 -1.07 5.22 5.40
CA LEU A 109 -0.60 4.63 6.66
C LEU A 109 0.64 3.74 6.43
N TYR A 110 0.62 2.88 5.40
CA TYR A 110 1.78 2.06 5.06
C TYR A 110 2.99 2.91 4.65
N SER A 111 2.77 4.00 3.89
CA SER A 111 3.84 4.94 3.54
C SER A 111 4.42 5.59 4.81
N TYR A 112 3.56 6.11 5.68
CA TYR A 112 3.93 6.73 6.94
C TYR A 112 4.76 5.80 7.82
N ASP A 113 4.29 4.57 8.07
CA ASP A 113 5.01 3.60 8.91
C ASP A 113 6.31 3.12 8.29
N GLY A 114 6.29 2.84 6.99
CA GLY A 114 7.49 2.49 6.26
C GLY A 114 8.55 3.59 6.39
N ARG A 115 8.16 4.85 6.24
CA ARG A 115 9.06 6.00 6.39
C ARG A 115 9.54 6.18 7.82
N ARG A 116 8.64 6.10 8.80
CA ARG A 116 8.95 6.16 10.23
C ARG A 116 10.01 5.12 10.62
N ALA A 117 9.83 3.88 10.16
CA ALA A 117 10.76 2.79 10.40
C ALA A 117 12.12 3.01 9.71
N ARG A 118 12.14 3.46 8.45
CA ARG A 118 13.39 3.76 7.73
C ARG A 118 14.16 4.92 8.38
N ILE A 119 13.49 5.97 8.83
CA ILE A 119 14.14 7.07 9.56
C ILE A 119 14.76 6.54 10.84
N ARG A 120 13.99 5.82 11.69
CA ARG A 120 14.51 5.26 12.96
C ARG A 120 15.74 4.38 12.73
N ARG A 121 15.67 3.46 11.77
CA ARG A 121 16.77 2.56 11.42
C ARG A 121 18.00 3.32 10.92
N ASN A 122 17.82 4.30 10.03
CA ASN A 122 18.98 5.01 9.51
C ASN A 122 19.55 6.02 10.52
N VAL A 123 18.74 6.56 11.43
CA VAL A 123 19.21 7.35 12.58
C VAL A 123 20.12 6.50 13.47
N SER A 124 19.72 5.28 13.82
CA SER A 124 20.57 4.40 14.65
C SER A 124 21.88 4.01 13.97
N ILE A 125 21.90 3.94 12.62
CA ILE A 125 23.12 3.70 11.84
C ILE A 125 24.08 4.90 11.88
N ILE A 126 23.56 6.14 11.76
CA ILE A 126 24.42 7.33 11.65
C ILE A 126 24.78 7.94 13.01
N GLU A 127 23.98 7.72 14.05
CA GLU A 127 24.14 8.35 15.36
C GLU A 127 25.52 8.13 16.00
N PRO A 128 26.17 6.95 15.93
CA PRO A 128 27.52 6.75 16.44
C PRO A 128 28.56 7.70 15.82
N TYR A 129 28.37 8.14 14.58
CA TYR A 129 29.24 9.11 13.90
C TYR A 129 29.04 10.56 14.41
N GLY A 130 28.16 10.76 15.40
CA GLY A 130 27.96 12.04 16.07
C GLY A 130 29.08 12.42 17.05
N SER A 131 30.02 11.52 17.33
CA SER A 131 31.25 11.79 18.10
C SER A 131 32.46 12.05 17.20
N ASP A 132 32.47 11.49 15.99
CA ASP A 132 33.52 11.64 14.97
C ASP A 132 33.66 13.11 14.54
N GLY A 133 34.85 13.70 14.69
CA GLY A 133 35.12 15.10 14.35
C GLY A 133 34.67 15.50 12.95
N LYS A 134 34.79 14.60 11.96
CA LYS A 134 34.44 14.87 10.56
C LYS A 134 32.93 15.00 10.33
N PHE A 135 32.13 14.18 11.02
CA PHE A 135 30.68 14.11 10.81
C PHE A 135 29.85 14.68 11.96
N ARG A 136 30.48 14.99 13.11
CA ARG A 136 29.85 15.40 14.38
C ARG A 136 28.72 16.40 14.19
N VAL A 137 29.02 17.56 13.62
CA VAL A 137 28.05 18.66 13.48
C VAL A 137 26.88 18.25 12.58
N ARG A 138 27.18 17.60 11.45
CA ARG A 138 26.17 17.20 10.46
C ARG A 138 25.27 16.09 10.99
N VAL A 139 25.84 15.05 11.59
CA VAL A 139 25.10 13.93 12.20
C VAL A 139 24.20 14.43 13.32
N ARG A 140 24.74 15.17 14.30
CA ARG A 140 23.94 15.70 15.42
C ARG A 140 22.75 16.54 14.95
N ARG A 141 22.97 17.42 13.97
CA ARG A 141 21.89 18.25 13.39
C ARG A 141 20.81 17.40 12.72
N VAL A 142 21.22 16.43 11.90
CA VAL A 142 20.28 15.57 11.16
C VAL A 142 19.52 14.63 12.08
N VAL A 143 20.17 14.03 13.08
CA VAL A 143 19.52 13.20 14.10
C VAL A 143 18.51 14.01 14.90
N LYS A 144 18.86 15.22 15.36
CA LYS A 144 17.91 16.13 16.04
C LYS A 144 16.70 16.46 15.17
N THR A 145 16.93 16.77 13.89
CA THR A 145 15.87 17.09 12.91
C THR A 145 14.95 15.88 12.71
N ALA A 146 15.52 14.68 12.53
CA ALA A 146 14.77 13.45 12.35
C ALA A 146 13.91 13.09 13.57
N ARG A 147 14.48 13.16 14.78
CA ARG A 147 13.73 12.93 16.03
C ARG A 147 12.59 13.92 16.20
N THR A 148 12.85 15.21 15.99
CA THR A 148 11.82 16.25 16.07
C THR A 148 10.67 16.01 15.09
N ALA A 149 10.97 15.60 13.86
CA ALA A 149 9.95 15.30 12.86
C ALA A 149 9.15 14.03 13.21
N LEU A 150 9.81 12.97 13.67
CA LEU A 150 9.15 11.76 14.17
C LEU A 150 8.19 12.10 15.32
N ASP A 151 8.61 12.93 16.27
CA ASP A 151 7.78 13.34 17.39
C ASP A 151 6.59 14.19 16.96
N ARG A 152 6.81 15.14 16.02
CA ARG A 152 5.73 15.98 15.48
C ARG A 152 4.69 15.15 14.73
N ALA A 153 5.14 14.28 13.83
CA ALA A 153 4.25 13.42 13.06
C ALA A 153 3.53 12.42 13.97
N GLY A 154 4.22 11.83 14.94
CA GLY A 154 3.63 10.94 15.95
C GLY A 154 2.57 11.64 16.81
N ARG A 155 2.81 12.89 17.23
CA ARG A 155 1.80 13.71 17.93
C ARG A 155 0.60 14.05 17.08
N LEU A 156 0.79 14.34 15.79
CA LEU A 156 -0.31 14.58 14.86
C LEU A 156 -1.20 13.34 14.77
N MET A 157 -0.60 12.16 14.60
CA MET A 157 -1.32 10.88 14.52
C MET A 157 -2.01 10.51 15.83
N SER A 158 -1.37 10.68 16.99
CA SER A 158 -1.95 10.28 18.28
C SER A 158 -3.07 11.20 18.77
N ARG A 159 -3.06 12.46 18.34
CA ARG A 159 -4.10 13.47 18.68
C ARG A 159 -5.16 13.62 17.59
N ALA A 160 -5.05 12.88 16.49
CA ALA A 160 -5.97 12.95 15.37
C ALA A 160 -7.42 12.72 15.81
N ARG A 161 -8.33 13.54 15.28
CA ARG A 161 -9.79 13.39 15.41
C ARG A 161 -10.46 13.65 14.06
N PRO A 162 -10.21 12.78 13.07
CA PRO A 162 -10.81 12.93 11.74
C PRO A 162 -12.35 12.91 11.81
N ALA A 163 -12.99 13.96 11.29
CA ALA A 163 -14.45 14.07 11.22
C ALA A 163 -15.06 13.05 10.23
N GLY A 164 -14.31 12.68 9.18
CA GLY A 164 -14.70 11.71 8.17
C GLY A 164 -13.49 11.09 7.47
N GLU A 165 -13.74 10.24 6.49
CA GLU A 165 -12.69 9.45 5.80
C GLU A 165 -11.66 10.32 5.11
N GLN A 166 -12.09 11.32 4.33
CA GLN A 166 -11.17 12.23 3.67
C GLN A 166 -10.29 13.01 4.66
N ALA A 167 -10.86 13.41 5.81
CA ALA A 167 -10.09 14.06 6.87
C ALA A 167 -9.09 13.10 7.52
N ALA A 168 -9.40 11.81 7.61
CA ALA A 168 -8.47 10.78 8.05
C ALA A 168 -7.29 10.66 7.07
N VAL A 169 -7.59 10.52 5.78
CA VAL A 169 -6.60 10.48 4.70
C VAL A 169 -5.68 11.69 4.75
N ASP A 170 -6.23 12.89 4.85
CA ASP A 170 -5.45 14.14 4.89
C ASP A 170 -4.55 14.23 6.12
N LEU A 171 -5.01 13.76 7.29
CA LEU A 171 -4.18 13.75 8.50
C LEU A 171 -2.99 12.80 8.36
N VAL A 172 -3.20 11.59 7.84
CA VAL A 172 -2.10 10.64 7.63
C VAL A 172 -1.14 11.15 6.57
N ARG A 173 -1.65 11.70 5.45
CA ARG A 173 -0.84 12.31 4.40
C ARG A 173 0.06 13.42 4.95
N ARG A 174 -0.50 14.35 5.74
CA ARG A 174 0.29 15.41 6.39
C ARG A 174 1.36 14.84 7.32
N ALA A 175 1.05 13.78 8.08
CA ALA A 175 2.02 13.13 8.95
C ALA A 175 3.17 12.48 8.15
N ASP A 176 2.88 11.83 7.02
CA ASP A 176 3.90 11.26 6.12
C ASP A 176 4.77 12.35 5.46
N GLU A 177 4.15 13.43 4.99
CA GLU A 177 4.85 14.57 4.38
C GLU A 177 5.87 15.21 5.35
N MET A 178 5.56 15.28 6.64
CA MET A 178 6.50 15.76 7.68
C MET A 178 7.80 14.93 7.74
N LEU A 179 7.76 13.68 7.30
CA LEU A 179 8.87 12.73 7.38
C LEU A 179 9.71 12.68 6.09
N VAL A 180 9.23 13.21 4.96
CA VAL A 180 9.93 13.18 3.65
C VAL A 180 11.31 13.85 3.72
N ARG A 181 11.37 15.11 4.15
CA ARG A 181 12.63 15.86 4.21
C ARG A 181 13.62 15.27 5.22
N PRO A 182 13.22 14.93 6.47
CA PRO A 182 14.12 14.27 7.42
C PRO A 182 14.71 12.97 6.90
N GLU A 183 13.92 12.12 6.24
CA GLU A 183 14.42 10.89 5.63
C GLU A 183 15.51 11.17 4.60
N ALA A 184 15.26 12.11 3.68
CA ALA A 184 16.24 12.48 2.67
C ALA A 184 17.56 12.99 3.28
N LEU A 185 17.49 13.75 4.38
CA LEU A 185 18.69 14.23 5.09
C LEU A 185 19.48 13.09 5.72
N VAL A 186 18.79 12.17 6.40
CA VAL A 186 19.40 10.98 7.01
C VAL A 186 20.07 10.11 5.95
N LEU A 187 19.43 9.88 4.80
CA LEU A 187 19.99 9.12 3.69
C LEU A 187 21.24 9.79 3.09
N ARG A 188 21.25 11.12 2.94
CA ARG A 188 22.44 11.86 2.47
C ARG A 188 23.62 11.72 3.43
N VAL A 189 23.38 11.78 4.74
CA VAL A 189 24.44 11.59 5.75
C VAL A 189 24.95 10.16 5.74
N LYS A 190 24.05 9.17 5.69
CA LYS A 190 24.42 7.76 5.58
C LYS A 190 25.29 7.49 4.35
N LYS A 191 24.94 8.07 3.20
CA LYS A 191 25.74 7.98 1.97
C LYS A 191 27.14 8.58 2.17
N ALA A 192 27.23 9.79 2.72
CA ALA A 192 28.52 10.45 2.97
C ALA A 192 29.43 9.65 3.91
N ILE A 193 28.87 9.05 4.97
CA ILE A 193 29.63 8.19 5.90
C ILE A 193 30.11 6.91 5.18
N ARG A 194 29.25 6.29 4.37
CA ARG A 194 29.60 5.07 3.63
C ARG A 194 30.71 5.34 2.62
N ASP A 195 30.61 6.44 1.88
CA ASP A 195 31.55 6.80 0.82
C ASP A 195 32.92 7.22 1.40
N ASP A 196 32.99 7.50 2.71
CA ASP A 196 34.24 7.82 3.42
C ASP A 196 35.00 6.62 3.98
N LYS A 197 34.37 5.43 4.03
CA LYS A 197 35.08 4.23 4.50
C LYS A 197 36.14 3.85 3.46
N PRO A 198 37.41 3.67 3.85
CA PRO A 198 38.43 3.19 2.92
C PRO A 198 37.96 1.86 2.34
N ARG A 199 37.99 1.73 1.01
CA ARG A 199 37.72 0.46 0.34
C ARG A 199 38.79 -0.52 0.83
N GLN A 200 38.42 -1.45 1.71
CA GLN A 200 39.27 -2.60 2.00
C GLN A 200 39.45 -3.32 0.66
N LYS A 201 40.66 -3.23 0.11
CA LYS A 201 41.09 -4.01 -1.06
C LYS A 201 41.51 -5.39 -0.59
#